data_AF-A0A6G3MGV7-F1
#
_entry.id   AF-A0A6G3MGV7-F1
#
_cell.length_a   1.000
_cell.length_b   1.000
_cell.length_c   1.000
_cell.angle_alpha   90.00
_cell.angle_beta   90.00
_cell.angle_gamma   90.00
#
_symmetry.space_group_name_H-M   'P 1'
#
loop_
_entity.id
_entity.type
_entity.pdbx_description
1 polymer ?
#
loop_
_entity_poly.entity_id
_entity_poly.type
_entity_poly.pdbx_seq_one_letter_code
_entity_poly.pdbx_strand_id
1 'polypeptide(L)'
;MIDTISNKDCQRELQLSTDKICSLYNPEKKWEAIKTIVNKYDNKNSSMLIEMIFQLCYPRLDVNVSKSLNHLLKSPFCIHPKTGKFIRIFSRVVMYSHRYK
;
A
#
# COMPACT_ATOMS: atom_id res chain seq x y z
N MET A 1 6.75 -6.19 7.40
CA MET A 1 5.89 -4.98 7.27
C MET A 1 6.00 -4.11 8.52
N ILE A 2 5.93 -4.73 9.70
CA ILE A 2 6.28 -4.10 10.98
C ILE A 2 7.80 -3.81 11.05
N ASP A 3 8.61 -4.51 10.24
CA ASP A 3 10.08 -4.46 10.26
C ASP A 3 10.74 -3.21 9.70
N THR A 4 9.95 -2.34 9.07
CA THR A 4 10.43 -1.05 8.58
C THR A 4 10.30 0.07 9.62
N ILE A 5 9.69 -0.21 10.77
CA ILE A 5 9.53 0.78 11.84
C ILE A 5 10.88 0.97 12.51
N SER A 6 11.46 2.16 12.39
CA SER A 6 12.78 2.52 12.95
C SER A 6 12.90 2.25 14.45
N ASN A 7 11.77 2.31 15.19
CA ASN A 7 11.73 2.03 16.63
C ASN A 7 11.47 0.54 16.90
N LYS A 8 12.53 -0.17 17.34
CA LYS A 8 12.50 -1.61 17.66
C LYS A 8 11.54 -1.96 18.80
N ASP A 9 11.30 -1.05 19.74
CA ASP A 9 10.38 -1.29 20.85
C ASP A 9 8.92 -1.28 20.39
N CYS A 10 8.57 -0.30 19.55
CA CYS A 10 7.26 -0.24 18.90
C CYS A 10 7.02 -1.47 18.00
N GLN A 11 8.03 -1.89 17.24
CA GLN A 11 7.97 -3.09 16.40
C GLN A 11 7.64 -4.35 17.21
N ARG A 12 8.31 -4.55 18.35
CA ARG A 12 8.09 -5.69 19.24
C ARG A 12 6.69 -5.65 19.88
N GLU A 13 6.24 -4.49 20.35
CA GLU A 13 4.89 -4.33 20.93
C GLU A 13 3.79 -4.58 19.88
N LEU A 14 4.00 -4.11 18.64
CA LEU A 14 3.10 -4.37 17.52
C LEU A 14 3.06 -5.84 17.15
N GLN A 15 4.19 -6.56 17.08
CA GLN A 15 4.20 -8.00 16.80
C GLN A 15 3.43 -8.79 17.87
N LEU A 16 3.73 -8.55 19.14
CA LEU A 16 3.05 -9.19 20.28
C LEU A 16 1.54 -8.89 20.31
N SER A 17 1.16 -7.66 19.99
CA SER A 17 -0.25 -7.25 19.95
C SER A 17 -0.95 -7.82 18.74
N THR A 18 -0.27 -7.92 17.59
CA THR A 18 -0.82 -8.50 16.35
C THR A 18 -1.15 -9.97 16.55
N ASP A 19 -0.30 -10.74 17.22
CA ASP A 19 -0.56 -12.16 17.49
C ASP A 19 -1.82 -12.36 18.37
N LYS A 20 -2.04 -11.47 19.35
CA LYS A 20 -3.27 -11.46 20.16
C LYS A 20 -4.49 -10.97 19.39
N ILE A 21 -4.33 -9.90 18.60
CA ILE A 21 -5.39 -9.22 17.84
C ILE A 21 -5.79 -10.00 16.58
N CYS A 22 -4.96 -10.93 16.09
CA CYS A 22 -5.31 -11.84 14.99
C CYS A 22 -6.59 -12.64 15.26
N SER A 23 -6.92 -12.87 16.53
CA SER A 23 -8.18 -13.50 16.97
C SER A 23 -9.43 -12.61 16.80
N LEU A 24 -9.27 -11.29 16.61
CA LEU A 24 -10.37 -10.36 16.37
C LEU A 24 -10.74 -10.35 14.88
N TYR A 25 -12.03 -10.48 14.56
CA TYR A 25 -12.54 -10.60 13.18
C TYR A 25 -12.58 -9.27 12.40
N ASN A 26 -12.72 -8.11 13.06
CA ASN A 26 -12.97 -6.84 12.38
C ASN A 26 -11.66 -6.04 12.09
N PRO A 27 -11.32 -5.77 10.81
CA PRO A 27 -10.11 -5.02 10.43
C PRO A 27 -10.09 -3.58 10.96
N GLU A 28 -11.24 -2.92 11.12
CA GLU A 28 -11.30 -1.55 11.66
C GLU A 28 -10.81 -1.51 13.11
N LYS A 29 -11.27 -2.47 13.93
CA LYS A 29 -10.83 -2.59 15.33
C LYS A 29 -9.33 -2.91 15.43
N LYS A 30 -8.79 -3.68 14.48
CA LYS A 30 -7.33 -3.93 14.40
C LYS A 30 -6.59 -2.63 14.12
N TRP A 31 -7.08 -1.84 13.19
CA TRP A 31 -6.47 -0.56 12.83
C TRP A 31 -6.51 0.44 13.99
N GLU A 32 -7.63 0.53 14.73
CA GLU A 32 -7.72 1.38 15.92
C GLU A 32 -6.66 1.00 16.97
N ALA A 33 -6.52 -0.30 17.28
CA ALA A 33 -5.52 -0.76 18.23
C ALA A 33 -4.08 -0.44 17.78
N ILE A 34 -3.78 -0.61 16.48
CA ILE A 34 -2.48 -0.26 15.89
C ILE A 34 -2.23 1.25 16.03
N LYS A 35 -3.22 2.09 15.73
CA LYS A 35 -3.12 3.55 15.89
C LYS A 35 -2.81 3.94 17.33
N THR A 36 -3.47 3.33 18.32
CA THR A 36 -3.23 3.62 19.73
C THR A 36 -1.80 3.27 20.14
N ILE A 37 -1.28 2.11 19.71
CA ILE A 37 0.10 1.68 20.00
C ILE A 37 1.09 2.64 19.34
N VAL A 38 0.91 2.94 18.05
CA VAL A 38 1.82 3.84 17.33
C VAL A 38 1.83 5.22 17.96
N ASN A 39 0.66 5.79 18.31
CA ASN A 39 0.56 7.11 18.95
C ASN A 39 1.25 7.20 20.32
N LYS A 40 1.44 6.09 21.04
CA LYS A 40 2.21 6.05 22.29
C LYS A 40 3.71 6.26 22.06
N TYR A 41 4.21 5.80 20.92
CA TYR A 41 5.64 5.88 20.55
C TYR A 41 5.95 7.02 19.58
N ASP A 42 4.93 7.60 18.95
CA ASP A 42 5.10 8.71 18.04
C ASP A 42 5.37 10.01 18.82
N ASN A 43 6.39 10.74 18.40
CA ASN A 43 6.60 12.11 18.87
C ASN A 43 5.56 13.03 18.19
N LYS A 44 5.43 14.29 18.63
CA LYS A 44 4.41 15.29 18.20
C LYS A 44 4.10 15.43 16.69
N ASN A 45 4.87 14.83 15.78
CA ASN A 45 4.77 14.99 14.33
C ASN A 45 4.09 13.83 13.57
N SER A 46 3.52 12.83 14.25
CA SER A 46 2.74 11.74 13.62
C SER A 46 3.44 11.01 12.45
N SER A 47 4.78 11.00 12.44
CA SER A 47 5.55 10.60 11.25
C SER A 47 5.51 9.09 11.02
N MET A 48 5.47 8.31 12.10
CA MET A 48 5.53 6.85 12.04
C MET A 48 4.26 6.25 11.41
N LEU A 49 3.10 6.82 11.72
CA LEU A 49 1.83 6.39 11.15
C LEU A 49 1.76 6.68 9.65
N ILE A 50 2.25 7.86 9.24
CA ILE A 50 2.28 8.26 7.82
C ILE A 50 3.23 7.35 7.02
N GLU A 51 4.41 7.04 7.55
CA GLU A 51 5.34 6.09 6.92
C GLU A 51 4.71 4.71 6.71
N MET A 52 3.95 4.21 7.70
CA MET A 52 3.23 2.93 7.57
C MET A 52 2.20 2.97 6.44
N ILE A 53 1.42 4.06 6.36
CA ILE A 53 0.44 4.25 5.29
C ILE A 53 1.14 4.30 3.93
N PHE A 54 2.25 5.03 3.79
CA PHE A 54 2.97 5.10 2.52
C PHE A 54 3.52 3.75 2.09
N GLN A 55 4.07 2.94 3.00
CA GLN A 55 4.57 1.62 2.65
C GLN A 55 3.48 0.66 2.13
N LEU A 56 2.25 0.84 2.60
CA LEU A 56 1.09 0.03 2.22
C LEU A 56 0.38 0.52 0.96
N CYS A 57 0.11 1.82 0.91
CA CYS A 57 -0.81 2.41 -0.04
C CYS A 57 -0.11 3.09 -1.21
N TYR A 58 1.18 3.42 -1.08
CA TYR A 58 1.92 4.07 -2.15
C TYR A 58 2.22 3.07 -3.28
N PRO A 59 2.00 3.43 -4.56
CA PRO A 59 2.30 2.55 -5.67
C PRO A 59 3.81 2.28 -5.76
N ARG A 60 4.18 1.01 -5.88
CA ARG A 60 5.57 0.63 -6.13
C ARG A 60 5.90 0.91 -7.60
N LEU A 61 6.81 1.86 -7.82
CA LEU A 61 7.29 2.20 -9.14
C LEU A 61 8.43 1.25 -9.54
N ASP A 62 8.30 0.60 -10.68
CA ASP A 62 9.42 -0.08 -11.32
C ASP A 62 10.35 0.98 -11.91
N VAL A 63 11.35 1.40 -11.14
CA VAL A 63 12.20 2.55 -11.52
C VAL A 63 12.98 2.27 -12.80
N ASN A 64 13.24 1.00 -13.12
CA ASN A 64 14.05 0.66 -14.29
C ASN A 64 13.34 1.05 -15.59
N VAL A 65 12.02 0.96 -15.67
CA VAL A 65 11.29 1.31 -16.90
C VAL A 65 11.30 2.81 -17.22
N SER A 66 11.75 3.66 -16.30
CA SER A 66 11.78 5.12 -16.45
C SER A 66 13.19 5.73 -16.52
N LYS A 67 14.25 4.95 -16.28
CA LYS A 67 15.64 5.47 -16.22
C LYS A 67 16.30 5.63 -17.58
N SER A 68 16.05 4.72 -18.52
CA SER A 68 16.69 4.74 -19.85
C SER A 68 15.67 5.01 -20.95
N LEU A 69 16.12 5.68 -22.01
CA LEU A 69 15.26 6.05 -23.14
C LEU A 69 14.97 4.87 -24.08
N ASN A 70 15.72 3.77 -23.96
CA ASN A 70 15.62 2.62 -24.86
C ASN A 70 14.75 1.48 -24.30
N HIS A 71 14.00 1.71 -23.22
CA HIS A 71 13.08 0.70 -22.69
C HIS A 71 11.91 0.49 -23.65
N LEU A 72 11.77 -0.74 -24.14
CA LEU A 72 10.63 -1.17 -24.93
C LEU A 72 9.43 -1.41 -24.01
N LEU A 73 8.41 -0.57 -24.12
CA LEU A 73 7.13 -0.73 -23.44
C LEU A 73 6.10 -1.31 -24.40
N LYS A 74 5.12 -2.02 -23.85
CA LYS A 74 4.04 -2.61 -24.64
C LYS A 74 3.14 -1.52 -25.24
N SER A 75 2.84 -1.65 -26.53
CA SER A 75 1.97 -0.72 -27.25
C SER A 75 0.53 -0.71 -26.69
N PRO A 76 -0.15 0.44 -26.66
CA PRO A 76 -1.58 0.49 -26.39
C PRO A 76 -2.37 -0.37 -27.40
N PHE A 77 -3.48 -0.98 -26.96
CA PHE A 77 -4.37 -1.84 -27.76
C PHE A 77 -3.84 -3.23 -28.15
N CYS A 78 -2.67 -3.64 -27.65
CA CYS A 78 -2.22 -5.02 -27.81
C CYS A 78 -2.97 -5.99 -26.89
N ILE A 79 -3.21 -7.22 -27.36
CA ILE A 79 -3.75 -8.32 -26.56
C ILE A 79 -2.63 -8.91 -25.69
N HIS A 80 -2.90 -9.23 -24.42
CA HIS A 80 -1.94 -9.92 -23.56
C HIS A 80 -1.95 -11.43 -23.82
N PRO A 81 -0.84 -12.04 -24.30
CA PRO A 81 -0.85 -13.39 -24.83
C PRO A 81 -1.30 -14.43 -23.80
N LYS A 82 -0.92 -14.26 -22.53
CA LYS A 82 -1.29 -15.19 -21.45
C LYS A 82 -2.72 -15.04 -20.92
N THR A 83 -3.30 -13.84 -21.01
CA THR A 83 -4.58 -13.55 -20.33
C THR A 83 -5.72 -13.24 -21.31
N GLY A 84 -5.42 -13.09 -22.61
CA GLY A 84 -6.37 -12.66 -23.63
C GLY A 84 -6.91 -11.24 -23.42
N LYS A 85 -6.43 -10.51 -22.39
CA LYS A 85 -6.96 -9.19 -22.04
C LYS A 85 -6.47 -8.14 -23.03
N PHE A 86 -7.39 -7.30 -23.48
CA PHE A 86 -7.10 -6.13 -24.30
C PHE A 86 -6.54 -5.00 -23.44
N ILE A 87 -5.35 -4.49 -23.79
CA ILE A 87 -4.75 -3.34 -23.08
C ILE A 87 -5.43 -2.06 -23.55
N ARG A 88 -6.37 -1.58 -22.73
CA ARG A 88 -7.14 -0.36 -23.00
C ARG A 88 -6.42 0.86 -22.44
N ILE A 89 -6.44 1.96 -23.18
CA ILE A 89 -6.03 3.26 -22.65
C ILE A 89 -6.99 3.63 -21.52
N PHE A 90 -6.43 3.97 -20.37
CA PHE A 90 -7.19 4.36 -19.21
C PHE A 90 -7.40 5.87 -19.19
N SER A 91 -8.64 6.34 -19.38
CA SER A 91 -8.95 7.78 -19.32
C SER A 91 -9.58 8.16 -17.97
N ARG A 92 -9.23 9.35 -17.49
CA ARG A 92 -9.69 9.87 -16.19
C ARG A 92 -11.21 10.10 -16.16
N VAL A 93 -11.83 10.39 -17.30
CA VAL A 93 -13.30 10.56 -17.43
C VAL A 93 -14.04 9.22 -17.30
N VAL A 94 -13.45 8.12 -17.78
CA VAL A 94 -14.07 6.78 -17.71
C VAL A 94 -14.12 6.22 -16.28
N MET A 95 -13.24 6.68 -15.37
CA MET A 95 -13.29 6.32 -13.94
C MET A 95 -14.61 6.71 -13.27
N TYR A 96 -15.06 7.94 -13.51
CA TYR A 96 -16.20 8.49 -12.79
C TYR A 96 -17.52 7.83 -13.23
N SER A 97 -17.64 7.41 -14.49
CA SER A 97 -18.85 6.76 -15.00
C SER A 97 -19.03 5.31 -14.50
N HIS A 98 -17.95 4.61 -14.17
CA HIS A 98 -18.00 3.21 -13.72
C HIS A 98 -18.10 3.03 -12.19
N ARG A 99 -18.03 4.11 -11.40
CA ARG A 99 -18.22 4.06 -9.93
C ARG A 99 -19.67 4.34 -9.48
N TYR A 100 -20.58 4.67 -10.39
CA TYR A 100 -22.00 4.95 -10.11
C TYR A 100 -22.94 4.02 -10.89
N LYS A 101 -22.62 2.73 -10.93
CA LYS A 101 -23.54 1.67 -11.34
C LYS A 101 -23.38 0.46 -10.43
#